data_AF-A0A382XQB5-F1
#
_entry.id   AF-A0A382XQB5-F1
#
_cell.length_a   1.000
_cell.length_b   1.000
_cell.length_c   1.000
_cell.angle_alpha   90.00
_cell.angle_beta   90.00
_cell.angle_gamma   90.00
#
_symmetry.space_group_name_H-M   'P 1'
#
loop_
_entity.id
_entity.type
_entity.pdbx_description
1 polymer ?
#
loop_
_entity_poly.entity_id
_entity_poly.type
_entity_poly.pdbx_seq_one_letter_code
_entity_poly.pdbx_strand_id
1 'polypeptide(L)'
;MTNFKNKFFLFIVFITVLSWISAQDMKYPNWPTHGWNISAPEEQGMNPDSLLTLSKKLESGNLGYIDGMLIIRNGKIIFEEQYSNNYDSLFNTTNTEPGKYNYYDPNWHPYYKGTRLHTMQSVSKSFTAAAIGIAIKKGHIPSVNEKIMEYLDEYESVTPDSRRDAMTIKDVLTMTTGILWDELSMPYTDTSSTCV
;
A
#
# COMPACT_ATOMS: atom_id res chain seq x y z
N MET A 1 -44.85 -0.73 39.98
CA MET A 1 -44.08 -1.43 38.90
C MET A 1 -44.19 -0.77 37.52
N THR A 2 -45.17 0.10 37.26
CA THR A 2 -45.42 0.75 35.95
C THR A 2 -44.37 1.81 35.56
N ASN A 3 -43.80 2.53 36.54
CA ASN A 3 -42.86 3.64 36.30
C ASN A 3 -41.46 3.18 35.84
N PHE A 4 -41.03 1.97 36.24
CA PHE A 4 -39.73 1.40 35.85
C PHE A 4 -39.74 0.91 34.39
N LYS A 5 -40.85 0.31 33.94
CA LYS A 5 -41.03 -0.14 32.56
C LYS A 5 -40.96 1.03 31.57
N ASN A 6 -41.57 2.17 31.91
CA ASN A 6 -41.54 3.36 31.05
C ASN A 6 -40.15 3.99 30.96
N LYS A 7 -39.40 4.05 32.07
CA LYS A 7 -38.02 4.55 32.07
C LYS A 7 -37.05 3.62 31.32
N PHE A 8 -37.23 2.31 31.46
CA PHE A 8 -36.44 1.31 30.73
C PHE A 8 -36.73 1.33 29.22
N PHE A 9 -38.00 1.50 28.84
CA PHE A 9 -38.41 1.64 27.44
C PHE A 9 -37.85 2.92 26.80
N LEU A 10 -37.92 4.06 27.50
CA LEU A 10 -37.31 5.33 27.05
C LEU A 10 -35.78 5.20 26.90
N PHE A 11 -35.11 4.47 27.79
CA PHE A 11 -33.67 4.23 27.71
C PHE A 11 -33.26 3.38 26.50
N ILE A 12 -34.04 2.33 26.18
CA ILE A 12 -33.81 1.50 24.97
C ILE A 12 -34.08 2.30 23.69
N VAL A 13 -35.13 3.12 23.66
CA VAL A 13 -35.40 4.03 22.53
C VAL A 13 -34.24 5.02 22.35
N PHE A 14 -33.69 5.55 23.45
CA PHE A 14 -32.55 6.46 23.38
C PHE A 14 -31.28 5.77 22.84
N ILE A 15 -30.98 4.53 23.26
CA ILE A 15 -29.83 3.75 22.75
C ILE A 15 -30.02 3.37 21.27
N THR A 16 -31.24 3.00 20.86
CA THR A 16 -31.53 2.65 19.45
C THR A 16 -31.48 3.86 18.52
N VAL A 17 -31.90 5.05 18.99
CA VAL A 17 -31.73 6.31 18.26
C VAL A 17 -30.24 6.71 18.16
N LEU A 18 -29.46 6.54 19.24
CA LEU A 18 -28.01 6.78 19.23
C LEU A 18 -27.28 5.83 18.27
N SER A 19 -27.68 4.56 18.20
CA SER A 19 -27.08 3.60 17.27
C SER A 19 -27.53 3.80 15.82
N TRP A 20 -28.72 4.37 15.57
CA TRP A 20 -29.12 4.85 14.24
C TRP A 20 -28.35 6.11 13.81
N ILE A 21 -28.00 7.01 14.74
CA ILE A 21 -27.14 8.17 14.44
C ILE A 21 -25.72 7.72 14.11
N SER A 22 -25.19 6.68 14.78
CA SER A 22 -23.88 6.10 14.46
C SER A 22 -23.85 5.26 13.18
N ALA A 23 -25.02 4.90 12.63
CA ALA A 23 -25.16 4.12 11.40
C ALA A 23 -25.61 4.96 10.19
N GLN A 24 -25.56 6.30 10.28
CA GLN A 24 -25.53 7.09 9.06
C GLN A 24 -24.25 6.73 8.32
N ASP A 25 -24.37 6.22 7.10
CA ASP A 25 -23.28 6.13 6.13
C ASP A 25 -22.46 7.41 6.26
N MET A 26 -21.22 7.32 6.74
CA MET A 26 -20.28 8.41 6.61
C MET A 26 -20.14 8.64 5.11
N LYS A 27 -20.97 9.51 4.54
CA LYS A 27 -20.74 10.14 3.26
C LYS A 27 -19.47 10.92 3.47
N TYR A 28 -18.31 10.28 3.26
CA TYR A 28 -17.02 10.93 3.20
C TYR A 28 -17.14 12.01 2.12
N PRO A 29 -17.36 13.29 2.51
CA PRO A 29 -17.93 14.25 1.58
C PRO A 29 -16.91 14.69 0.54
N ASN A 30 -15.62 14.41 0.78
CA ASN A 30 -14.50 14.86 -0.04
C ASN A 30 -13.51 13.70 -0.23
N TRP A 31 -13.83 12.77 -1.13
CA TRP A 31 -12.80 11.90 -1.68
C TRP A 31 -11.87 12.75 -2.56
N PRO A 32 -10.54 12.56 -2.48
CA PRO A 32 -9.58 13.38 -3.19
C PRO A 32 -9.46 12.98 -4.67
N THR A 33 -10.56 13.11 -5.42
CA THR A 33 -10.61 12.76 -6.85
C THR A 33 -9.89 13.81 -7.71
N HIS A 34 -9.92 15.08 -7.31
CA HIS A 34 -9.29 16.20 -8.00
C HIS A 34 -8.14 16.85 -7.22
N GLY A 35 -7.80 16.30 -6.06
CA GLY A 35 -6.81 16.85 -5.14
C GLY A 35 -7.21 16.63 -3.69
N TRP A 36 -6.23 16.80 -2.80
CA TRP A 36 -6.47 16.75 -1.36
C TRP A 36 -6.66 18.15 -0.80
N ASN A 37 -7.61 18.30 0.12
CA ASN A 37 -7.70 19.51 0.93
C ASN A 37 -6.54 19.55 1.93
N ILE A 38 -6.06 20.75 2.25
CA ILE A 38 -5.01 20.98 3.24
C ILE A 38 -5.66 21.53 4.52
N SER A 39 -5.11 21.21 5.68
CA SER A 39 -5.52 21.72 6.99
C SER A 39 -4.31 21.84 7.90
N ALA A 40 -4.37 22.72 8.89
CA ALA A 40 -3.31 22.74 9.89
C ALA A 40 -3.33 21.45 10.74
N PRO A 41 -2.18 20.92 11.19
CA PRO A 41 -2.12 19.76 12.07
C PRO A 41 -3.04 19.86 13.30
N GLU A 42 -3.05 21.02 13.96
CA GLU A 42 -3.81 21.28 15.19
C GLU A 42 -5.32 21.20 14.96
N GLU A 43 -5.81 21.62 13.79
CA GLU A 43 -7.22 21.50 13.41
C GLU A 43 -7.66 20.04 13.23
N GLN A 44 -6.70 19.14 12.99
CA GLN A 44 -6.92 17.70 12.88
C GLN A 44 -6.45 16.93 14.12
N GLY A 45 -6.21 17.63 15.24
CA GLY A 45 -5.84 17.04 16.52
C GLY A 45 -4.43 16.41 16.52
N MET A 46 -3.52 16.99 15.75
CA MET A 46 -2.10 16.63 15.73
C MET A 46 -1.24 17.77 16.28
N ASN A 47 -0.17 17.43 16.99
CA ASN A 47 0.79 18.41 17.50
C ASN A 47 1.79 18.80 16.39
N PRO A 48 1.85 20.08 15.95
CA PRO A 48 2.72 20.50 14.86
C PRO A 48 4.21 20.37 15.20
N ASP A 49 4.61 20.63 16.45
CA ASP A 49 6.02 20.54 16.89
C ASP A 49 6.58 19.11 16.79
N SER A 50 5.73 18.10 17.02
CA SER A 50 6.08 16.69 16.90
C SER A 50 6.33 16.30 15.45
N LEU A 51 5.48 16.78 14.53
CA LEU A 51 5.65 16.57 13.10
C LEU A 51 6.91 17.26 12.58
N LEU A 52 7.16 18.49 13.01
CA LEU A 52 8.36 19.24 12.65
C LEU A 52 9.64 18.58 13.20
N THR A 53 9.59 18.06 14.43
CA THR A 53 10.72 17.34 15.05
C THR A 53 11.04 16.07 14.27
N LEU A 54 10.03 15.30 13.87
CA LEU A 54 10.23 14.13 13.01
C LEU A 54 10.77 14.53 11.64
N SER A 55 10.20 15.57 11.03
CA SER A 55 10.65 16.08 9.73
C SER A 55 12.14 16.43 9.73
N LYS A 56 12.59 17.19 10.74
CA LYS A 56 14.02 17.52 10.91
C LYS A 56 14.91 16.29 11.07
N LYS A 57 14.40 15.22 11.72
CA LYS A 57 15.14 13.96 11.85
C LYS A 57 15.25 13.18 10.54
N LEU A 58 14.22 13.25 9.69
CA LEU A 58 14.24 12.65 8.35
C LEU A 58 15.20 13.42 7.42
N GLU A 59 15.15 14.75 7.48
CA GLU A 59 16.04 15.63 6.71
C GLU A 59 17.52 15.48 7.09
N SER A 60 17.81 15.15 8.35
CA SER A 60 19.20 15.12 8.84
C SER A 60 20.06 13.99 8.24
N GLY A 61 19.48 13.06 7.46
CA GLY A 61 20.17 11.90 6.90
C GLY A 61 20.51 10.79 7.91
N ASN A 62 20.22 10.97 9.20
CA ASN A 62 20.53 10.00 10.26
C ASN A 62 19.71 8.71 10.17
N LEU A 63 18.60 8.74 9.43
CA LEU A 63 17.71 7.60 9.19
C LEU A 63 17.80 7.08 7.74
N GLY A 64 18.87 7.45 7.03
CA GLY A 64 19.03 7.22 5.60
C GLY A 64 18.54 8.41 4.78
N TYR A 65 18.64 8.27 3.46
CA TYR A 65 18.29 9.30 2.49
C TYR A 65 16.79 9.21 2.18
N ILE A 66 16.01 10.04 2.87
CA ILE A 66 14.56 10.12 2.73
C ILE A 66 14.25 11.34 1.86
N ASP A 67 13.34 11.21 0.89
CA ASP A 67 13.02 12.28 -0.05
C ASP A 67 11.82 13.15 0.36
N GLY A 68 11.02 12.70 1.33
CA GLY A 68 9.90 13.50 1.82
C GLY A 68 9.05 12.80 2.88
N MET A 69 8.13 13.56 3.45
CA MET A 69 7.15 13.09 4.43
C MET A 69 5.78 13.69 4.11
N LEU A 70 4.77 12.82 3.96
CA LEU A 70 3.38 13.20 3.75
C LEU A 70 2.50 12.59 4.85
N ILE A 71 1.73 13.42 5.54
CA ILE A 71 0.78 12.99 6.57
C ILE A 71 -0.63 13.42 6.18
N ILE A 72 -1.53 12.45 6.13
CA ILE A 72 -2.95 12.65 5.83
C ILE A 72 -3.77 12.22 7.05
N ARG A 73 -4.69 13.08 7.49
CA ARG A 73 -5.63 12.77 8.58
C ARG A 73 -7.01 13.34 8.26
N ASN A 74 -8.06 12.57 8.54
CA ASN A 74 -9.46 12.94 8.30
C ASN A 74 -9.75 13.42 6.85
N GLY A 75 -9.09 12.80 5.87
CA GLY A 75 -9.28 13.17 4.46
C GLY A 75 -8.56 14.45 4.02
N LYS A 76 -7.61 14.96 4.82
CA LYS A 76 -6.85 16.18 4.51
C LYS A 76 -5.35 15.94 4.66
N ILE A 77 -4.55 16.56 3.79
CA ILE A 77 -3.11 16.70 4.00
C ILE A 77 -2.92 17.68 5.16
N ILE A 78 -2.16 17.26 6.16
CA ILE A 78 -1.86 18.10 7.33
C ILE A 78 -0.39 18.46 7.44
N PHE A 79 0.47 17.74 6.71
CA PHE A 79 1.90 17.98 6.67
C PHE A 79 2.46 17.38 5.40
N GLU A 80 3.26 18.14 4.66
CA GLU A 80 4.00 17.67 3.50
C GLU A 80 5.34 18.40 3.43
N GLU A 81 6.43 17.66 3.45
CA GLU A 81 7.78 18.21 3.26
C GLU A 81 8.58 17.32 2.30
N GLN A 82 9.49 17.94 1.56
CA GLN A 82 10.41 17.28 0.64
C GLN A 82 11.84 17.58 1.06
N TYR A 83 12.71 16.58 0.99
CA TYR A 83 14.11 16.70 1.38
C TYR A 83 15.00 16.43 0.17
N SER A 84 16.08 17.19 0.04
CA SER A 84 16.98 17.08 -1.10
C SER A 84 18.17 16.18 -0.76
N ASN A 85 18.39 15.15 -1.57
CA ASN A 85 19.53 14.25 -1.47
C ASN A 85 20.36 14.32 -2.76
N ASN A 86 21.68 14.34 -2.65
CA ASN A 86 22.58 14.31 -3.80
C ASN A 86 22.91 12.85 -4.17
N TYR A 87 22.00 12.20 -4.92
CA TYR A 87 22.16 10.80 -5.30
C TYR A 87 23.35 10.54 -6.23
N ASP A 88 23.75 11.49 -7.07
CA ASP A 88 24.97 11.37 -7.89
C ASP A 88 26.21 11.21 -7.01
N SER A 89 26.33 12.05 -5.98
CA SER A 89 27.43 11.96 -5.02
C SER A 89 27.40 10.64 -4.25
N LEU A 90 26.22 10.16 -3.85
CA LEU A 90 26.07 8.91 -3.12
C LEU A 90 26.44 7.71 -4.01
N PHE A 91 25.98 7.70 -5.25
CA PHE A 91 26.28 6.66 -6.22
C PHE A 91 27.78 6.49 -6.45
N ASN A 92 28.50 7.61 -6.61
CA ASN A 92 29.96 7.61 -6.76
C ASN A 92 30.70 6.92 -5.60
N THR A 93 30.14 6.91 -4.39
CA THR A 93 30.76 6.22 -3.24
C THR A 93 30.60 4.71 -3.26
N THR A 94 29.65 4.18 -4.04
CA THR A 94 29.36 2.75 -4.07
C THR A 94 30.39 1.96 -4.87
N ASN A 95 31.07 2.60 -5.83
CA ASN A 95 31.96 1.95 -6.80
C ASN A 95 31.29 0.76 -7.53
N THR A 96 29.99 0.88 -7.79
CA THR A 96 29.21 -0.12 -8.53
C THR A 96 28.95 0.33 -9.96
N GLU A 97 28.82 -0.61 -10.88
CA GLU A 97 28.47 -0.31 -12.27
C GLU A 97 27.05 0.25 -12.38
N PRO A 98 26.80 1.23 -13.26
CA PRO A 98 25.45 1.75 -13.51
C PRO A 98 24.56 0.66 -14.10
N GLY A 99 23.27 0.75 -13.85
CA GLY A 99 22.31 -0.21 -14.36
C GLY A 99 20.91 -0.04 -13.77
N LYS A 100 19.90 -0.42 -14.55
CA LYS A 100 18.48 -0.36 -14.16
C LYS A 100 18.16 -1.13 -12.88
N TYR A 101 18.93 -2.15 -12.55
CA TYR A 101 18.73 -2.96 -11.34
C TYR A 101 19.70 -2.60 -10.20
N ASN A 102 20.57 -1.61 -10.41
CA ASN A 102 21.38 -1.03 -9.35
C ASN A 102 20.59 0.08 -8.66
N TYR A 103 20.13 -0.19 -7.45
CA TYR A 103 19.33 0.75 -6.65
C TYR A 103 20.06 2.05 -6.28
N TYR A 104 21.37 2.11 -6.48
CA TYR A 104 22.14 3.32 -6.25
C TYR A 104 22.33 4.16 -7.52
N ASP A 105 21.98 3.67 -8.72
CA ASP A 105 22.13 4.42 -9.97
C ASP A 105 21.08 5.55 -10.08
N PRO A 106 21.49 6.83 -10.05
CA PRO A 106 20.60 7.99 -10.05
C PRO A 106 19.82 8.17 -11.36
N ASN A 107 20.21 7.47 -12.43
CA ASN A 107 19.42 7.47 -13.67
C ASN A 107 18.15 6.61 -13.56
N TRP A 108 18.09 5.69 -12.59
CA TRP A 108 16.97 4.78 -12.41
C TRP A 108 16.31 4.89 -11.04
N HIS A 109 17.07 5.24 -10.00
CA HIS A 109 16.63 5.24 -8.61
C HIS A 109 17.18 6.44 -7.81
N PRO A 110 16.44 6.96 -6.82
CA PRO A 110 15.02 6.68 -6.61
C PRO A 110 14.15 7.28 -7.71
N TYR A 111 14.65 8.29 -8.42
CA TYR A 111 13.93 9.01 -9.47
C TYR A 111 14.32 8.55 -10.87
N TYR A 112 13.32 8.33 -11.72
CA TYR A 112 13.53 7.89 -13.09
C TYR A 112 14.11 9.01 -13.95
N LYS A 113 15.33 8.83 -14.46
CA LYS A 113 16.00 9.65 -15.48
C LYS A 113 15.92 11.17 -15.22
N GLY A 114 16.19 11.58 -13.98
CA GLY A 114 16.16 12.99 -13.58
C GLY A 114 14.76 13.63 -13.56
N THR A 115 13.69 12.84 -13.69
CA THR A 115 12.31 13.30 -13.49
C THR A 115 11.94 13.29 -12.00
N ARG A 116 10.69 13.60 -11.67
CA ARG A 116 10.13 13.44 -10.32
C ARG A 116 9.41 12.09 -10.11
N LEU A 117 9.49 11.17 -11.08
CA LEU A 117 8.86 9.86 -10.96
C LEU A 117 9.71 8.96 -10.07
N HIS A 118 9.20 8.69 -8.87
CA HIS A 118 9.87 7.82 -7.92
C HIS A 118 9.59 6.34 -8.23
N THR A 119 10.61 5.49 -8.13
CA THR A 119 10.44 4.05 -8.28
C THR A 119 9.68 3.48 -7.09
N MET A 120 8.56 2.81 -7.35
CA MET A 120 7.60 2.38 -6.31
C MET A 120 7.88 0.98 -5.76
N GLN A 121 8.62 0.17 -6.50
CA GLN A 121 8.93 -1.22 -6.12
C GLN A 121 7.66 -1.98 -5.69
N SER A 122 7.73 -2.68 -4.56
CA SER A 122 6.62 -3.48 -4.02
C SER A 122 5.38 -2.68 -3.64
N VAL A 123 5.40 -1.35 -3.57
CA VAL A 123 4.17 -0.55 -3.42
C VAL A 123 3.20 -0.82 -4.58
N SER A 124 3.71 -1.20 -5.76
CA SER A 124 2.92 -1.61 -6.92
C SER A 124 1.97 -2.78 -6.61
N LYS A 125 2.29 -3.66 -5.65
CA LYS A 125 1.44 -4.80 -5.27
C LYS A 125 0.08 -4.37 -4.73
N SER A 126 0.00 -3.22 -4.05
CA SER A 126 -1.28 -2.67 -3.57
C SER A 126 -2.19 -2.25 -4.74
N PHE A 127 -1.62 -1.74 -5.83
CA PHE A 127 -2.38 -1.42 -7.04
C PHE A 127 -2.87 -2.70 -7.74
N THR A 128 -2.02 -3.72 -7.84
CA THR A 128 -2.43 -5.03 -8.37
C THR A 128 -3.56 -5.64 -7.55
N ALA A 129 -3.45 -5.65 -6.21
CA ALA A 129 -4.50 -6.16 -5.33
C ALA A 129 -5.81 -5.38 -5.48
N ALA A 130 -5.75 -4.04 -5.57
CA ALA A 130 -6.91 -3.20 -5.82
C ALA A 130 -7.57 -3.51 -7.19
N ALA A 131 -6.76 -3.71 -8.23
CA ALA A 131 -7.26 -4.07 -9.57
C ALA A 131 -8.02 -5.41 -9.55
N ILE A 132 -7.52 -6.42 -8.82
CA ILE A 132 -8.23 -7.70 -8.61
C ILE A 132 -9.57 -7.46 -7.90
N GLY A 133 -9.60 -6.64 -6.84
CA GLY A 133 -10.84 -6.28 -6.16
C GLY A 133 -11.86 -5.59 -7.08
N ILE A 134 -11.39 -4.71 -7.97
CA ILE A 134 -12.24 -4.06 -9.00
C ILE A 134 -12.77 -5.08 -10.01
N ALA A 135 -11.93 -6.02 -10.47
CA ALA A 135 -12.33 -7.06 -11.40
C ALA A 135 -13.42 -7.98 -10.80
N ILE A 136 -13.28 -8.32 -9.52
CA ILE A 136 -14.32 -9.06 -8.77
C ILE A 136 -15.61 -8.26 -8.69
N LYS A 137 -15.53 -6.98 -8.30
CA LYS A 137 -16.71 -6.09 -8.23
C LYS A 137 -17.43 -5.96 -9.57
N LYS A 138 -16.71 -6.02 -10.69
CA LYS A 138 -17.27 -5.97 -12.05
C LYS A 138 -17.76 -7.31 -12.58
N GLY A 139 -17.59 -8.42 -11.83
CA GLY A 139 -17.99 -9.75 -12.24
C GLY A 139 -17.08 -10.42 -13.26
N HIS A 140 -15.86 -9.89 -13.48
CA HIS A 140 -14.86 -10.53 -14.35
C HIS A 140 -14.15 -11.69 -13.67
N ILE A 141 -14.03 -11.65 -12.34
CA ILE A 141 -13.50 -12.73 -11.51
C ILE A 141 -14.59 -13.04 -10.48
N PRO A 142 -15.11 -14.28 -10.39
CA PRO A 142 -16.19 -14.61 -9.47
C PRO A 142 -15.83 -14.32 -7.99
N SER A 143 -14.64 -14.70 -7.56
CA SER A 143 -14.20 -14.52 -6.17
C SER A 143 -12.68 -14.63 -6.02
N VAL A 144 -12.15 -14.32 -4.83
CA VAL A 144 -10.73 -14.62 -4.51
C VAL A 144 -10.46 -16.12 -4.32
N ASN A 145 -11.50 -16.97 -4.25
CA ASN A 145 -11.33 -18.41 -4.05
C ASN A 145 -11.16 -19.18 -5.37
N GLU A 146 -11.26 -18.51 -6.52
CA GLU A 146 -10.98 -19.14 -7.82
C GLU A 146 -9.52 -19.57 -7.91
N LYS A 147 -9.27 -20.63 -8.70
CA LYS A 147 -7.92 -21.11 -8.97
C LYS A 147 -7.17 -20.10 -9.83
N ILE A 148 -5.99 -19.67 -9.39
CA ILE A 148 -5.21 -18.67 -10.14
C ILE A 148 -4.75 -19.22 -11.50
N MET A 149 -4.49 -20.53 -11.57
CA MET A 149 -3.97 -21.15 -12.78
C MET A 149 -4.96 -21.17 -13.95
N GLU A 150 -6.27 -21.02 -13.70
CA GLU A 150 -7.27 -20.86 -14.76
C GLU A 150 -7.11 -19.54 -15.54
N TYR A 151 -6.40 -18.56 -14.97
CA TYR A 151 -6.13 -17.26 -15.59
C TYR A 151 -4.70 -17.13 -16.12
N LEU A 152 -3.85 -18.13 -15.87
CA LEU A 152 -2.42 -18.17 -16.21
C LEU A 152 -2.07 -19.48 -16.91
N ASP A 153 -3.01 -20.00 -17.69
CA ASP A 153 -2.91 -21.30 -18.38
C ASP A 153 -1.78 -21.35 -19.42
N GLU A 154 -1.36 -20.20 -19.94
CA GLU A 154 -0.20 -20.07 -20.84
C GLU A 154 1.15 -20.38 -20.18
N TYR A 155 1.22 -20.41 -18.85
CA TYR A 155 2.43 -20.75 -18.11
C TYR A 155 2.40 -22.23 -17.75
N GLU A 156 3.07 -23.08 -18.52
CA GLU A 156 3.25 -24.50 -18.20
C GLU A 156 4.57 -24.73 -17.46
N SER A 157 4.56 -25.59 -16.44
CA SER A 157 5.78 -26.03 -15.76
C SER A 157 6.27 -27.33 -16.38
N VAL A 158 7.59 -27.42 -16.65
CA VAL A 158 8.24 -28.68 -17.04
C VAL A 158 8.18 -29.74 -15.94
N THR A 159 7.90 -29.32 -14.69
CA THR A 159 7.68 -30.18 -13.52
C THR A 159 6.31 -29.86 -12.91
N PRO A 160 5.22 -30.49 -13.39
CA PRO A 160 3.87 -30.22 -12.89
C PRO A 160 3.73 -30.53 -11.38
N ASP A 161 3.00 -29.69 -10.65
CA ASP A 161 2.76 -29.85 -9.21
C ASP A 161 1.29 -29.55 -8.88
N SER A 162 0.59 -30.54 -8.34
CA SER A 162 -0.81 -30.41 -7.91
C SER A 162 -1.07 -29.28 -6.91
N ARG A 163 -0.06 -28.89 -6.10
CA ARG A 163 -0.16 -27.79 -5.14
C ARG A 163 -0.27 -26.45 -5.84
N ARG A 164 0.47 -26.28 -6.94
CA ARG A 164 0.42 -25.08 -7.80
C ARG A 164 -0.95 -24.96 -8.44
N ASP A 165 -1.47 -26.05 -8.99
CA ASP A 165 -2.78 -26.05 -9.65
C ASP A 165 -3.93 -25.84 -8.65
N ALA A 166 -3.70 -26.19 -7.38
CA ALA A 166 -4.64 -25.95 -6.29
C ALA A 166 -4.60 -24.52 -5.74
N MET A 167 -3.63 -23.67 -6.10
CA MET A 167 -3.53 -22.30 -5.56
C MET A 167 -4.73 -21.45 -5.96
N THR A 168 -5.23 -20.68 -5.00
CA THR A 168 -6.28 -19.68 -5.24
C THR A 168 -5.70 -18.30 -5.42
N ILE A 169 -6.49 -17.39 -6.00
CA ILE A 169 -6.14 -15.96 -6.06
C ILE A 169 -5.86 -15.41 -4.65
N LYS A 170 -6.63 -15.84 -3.64
CA LYS A 170 -6.44 -15.47 -2.24
C LYS A 170 -5.03 -15.83 -1.76
N ASP A 171 -4.56 -17.04 -2.03
CA ASP A 171 -3.25 -17.50 -1.58
C ASP A 171 -2.12 -16.61 -2.11
N VAL A 172 -2.24 -16.19 -3.37
CA VAL A 172 -1.29 -15.26 -4.01
C VAL A 172 -1.37 -13.88 -3.37
N LEU A 173 -2.58 -13.33 -3.19
CA LEU A 173 -2.76 -11.99 -2.61
C LEU A 173 -2.34 -11.91 -1.14
N THR A 174 -2.37 -13.02 -0.40
CA THR A 174 -1.96 -13.08 1.00
C THR A 174 -0.55 -13.63 1.21
N MET A 175 0.20 -13.88 0.14
CA MET A 175 1.57 -14.41 0.20
C MET A 175 1.65 -15.76 0.93
N THR A 176 0.65 -16.63 0.76
CA THR A 176 0.55 -17.96 1.41
C THR A 176 0.67 -19.12 0.42
N THR A 177 1.31 -18.88 -0.73
CA THR A 177 1.50 -19.88 -1.79
C THR A 177 2.53 -20.95 -1.42
N GLY A 178 3.42 -20.66 -0.48
CA GLY A 178 4.55 -21.53 -0.13
C GLY A 178 5.70 -21.50 -1.14
N ILE A 179 5.66 -20.57 -2.10
CA ILE A 179 6.71 -20.38 -3.11
C ILE A 179 7.94 -19.77 -2.44
N LEU A 180 9.09 -20.43 -2.57
CA LEU A 180 10.35 -19.89 -2.14
C LEU A 180 10.79 -18.73 -3.04
N TRP A 181 11.22 -17.64 -2.40
CA TRP A 181 11.77 -16.49 -3.08
C TRP A 181 13.29 -16.65 -3.20
N ASP A 182 13.79 -16.85 -4.41
CA ASP A 182 15.22 -16.98 -4.72
C ASP A 182 15.65 -15.93 -5.75
N GLU A 183 16.44 -14.95 -5.30
CA GLU A 183 16.99 -13.87 -6.15
C GLU A 183 18.47 -14.08 -6.47
N LEU A 184 19.10 -15.13 -5.94
CA LEU A 184 20.55 -15.26 -5.90
C LEU A 184 21.07 -16.44 -6.71
N SER A 185 20.31 -17.54 -6.78
CA SER A 185 20.83 -18.77 -7.37
C SER A 185 20.39 -19.00 -8.82
N MET A 186 19.29 -18.36 -9.27
CA MET A 186 18.73 -18.55 -10.62
C MET A 186 18.22 -17.25 -11.25
N PRO A 187 18.40 -17.04 -12.57
CA PRO A 187 17.79 -15.92 -13.30
C PRO A 187 16.26 -16.02 -13.33
N TYR A 188 15.56 -14.88 -13.27
CA TYR A 188 14.09 -14.81 -13.34
C TYR A 188 13.48 -15.42 -14.62
N THR A 189 14.26 -15.56 -15.69
CA THR A 189 13.82 -16.12 -16.97
C THR A 189 14.10 -17.61 -17.12
N ASP A 190 14.65 -18.26 -16.08
CA ASP A 190 14.99 -19.68 -16.13
C ASP A 190 13.72 -20.54 -15.99
N THR A 191 13.39 -21.29 -17.05
CA THR A 191 12.21 -22.15 -17.11
C THR A 191 12.30 -23.39 -16.22
N SER A 192 13.47 -23.68 -15.65
CA SER A 192 13.66 -24.73 -14.65
C SER A 192 13.41 -24.23 -13.22
N SER A 193 13.21 -22.92 -13.02
CA SER A 193 12.77 -22.37 -11.74
C SER A 193 11.46 -23.05 -11.37
N THR A 194 11.45 -23.72 -10.22
CA THR A 194 10.27 -24.45 -9.77
C THR A 194 9.16 -23.49 -9.36
N CYS A 195 9.48 -22.20 -9.12
CA CYS A 195 8.57 -21.25 -8.45
C CYS A 195 7.82 -21.92 -7.29
N VAL A 196 8.47 -22.86 -6.62
CA VAL A 196 8.10 -23.53 -5.36
C VAL A 196 9.37 -23.62 -4.56
#